data_AF-A0A953HV92-F1
#
_entry.id   AF-A0A953HV92-F1
#
_cell.length_a   1.000
_cell.length_b   1.000
_cell.length_c   1.000
_cell.angle_alpha   90.00
_cell.angle_beta   90.00
_cell.angle_gamma   90.00
#
_symmetry.space_group_name_H-M   'P 1'
#
loop_
_entity.id
_entity.type
_entity.pdbx_description
1 polymer ?
#
loop_
_entity_poly.entity_id
_entity_poly.type
_entity_poly.pdbx_seq_one_letter_code
_entity_poly.pdbx_strand_id
1 'polypeptide(L)'
;MSRKLVIADRLAETIPAILAAPQDHTPLTVLLASVGSIYRYYADISGYADIAIGASLIIGIRLSRNFDRPLAAASISEFWQRWHITVTTWFRDYLYMPLARRGREWWRKPAATILTIMIVAFWHGAAWTWLAAGLIAGLVMVGEGAVRRSRPVARMANRVFAAAGLGDRQIRFVQDSGNRVVLWLFLILLGSLVNAGGWSEAMGAWARMAELPAQIGGLGVSLRDIGFLPKTVLLAVVALELYQWLDARRPVFERLSDRGLPAAWAFYYAVAAAILMFGTFDRSGFIYFGF
;
A
#
# COMPACT_ATOMS: atom_id res chain seq x y z
N MET A 1 -4.43 -2.04 16.39
CA MET A 1 -5.15 -3.30 16.70
C MET A 1 -6.33 -3.57 15.76
N SER A 2 -7.34 -2.69 15.66
CA SER A 2 -8.54 -2.92 14.81
C SER A 2 -8.21 -3.27 13.34
N ARG A 3 -7.24 -2.57 12.74
CA ARG A 3 -6.78 -2.86 11.37
C ARG A 3 -6.38 -4.34 11.18
N LYS A 4 -5.63 -4.92 12.12
CA LYS A 4 -5.24 -6.33 12.05
C LYS A 4 -6.45 -7.26 12.18
N LEU A 5 -7.15 -7.16 13.30
CA LEU A 5 -8.18 -8.13 13.68
C LEU A 5 -9.46 -8.05 12.83
N VAL A 6 -9.82 -6.86 12.34
CA VAL A 6 -11.09 -6.64 11.64
C VAL A 6 -10.92 -6.59 10.12
N ILE A 7 -9.76 -6.15 9.62
CA ILE A 7 -9.49 -6.04 8.18
C ILE A 7 -8.54 -7.13 7.71
N ALA A 8 -7.32 -7.18 8.25
CA ALA A 8 -6.27 -8.03 7.71
C ALA A 8 -6.61 -9.52 7.82
N ASP A 9 -7.00 -9.96 9.02
CA ASP A 9 -7.24 -11.38 9.28
C ASP A 9 -8.50 -11.89 8.55
N ARG A 10 -9.52 -11.03 8.37
CA ARG A 10 -10.70 -11.31 7.52
C ARG A 10 -10.33 -11.45 6.05
N LEU A 11 -9.54 -10.51 5.53
CA LEU A 11 -9.07 -10.57 4.15
C LEU A 11 -8.18 -11.80 3.89
N ALA A 12 -7.50 -12.30 4.92
CA ALA A 12 -6.70 -13.52 4.85
C ALA A 12 -7.53 -14.81 4.72
N GLU A 13 -8.87 -14.76 4.85
CA GLU A 13 -9.76 -15.90 4.59
C GLU A 13 -9.95 -16.17 3.10
N THR A 14 -10.06 -15.12 2.29
CA THR A 14 -10.54 -15.26 0.90
C THR A 14 -9.47 -14.88 -0.13
N ILE A 15 -8.67 -13.85 0.13
CA ILE A 15 -7.75 -13.30 -0.87
C ILE A 15 -6.66 -14.29 -1.31
N PRO A 16 -5.97 -15.00 -0.41
CA PRO A 16 -4.94 -15.96 -0.83
C PRO A 16 -5.46 -17.03 -1.78
N ALA A 17 -6.66 -17.57 -1.51
CA ALA A 17 -7.27 -18.60 -2.34
C ALA A 17 -7.57 -18.08 -3.76
N ILE A 18 -8.10 -16.87 -3.87
CA ILE A 18 -8.37 -16.24 -5.19
C ILE A 18 -7.09 -16.02 -5.98
N LEU A 19 -6.03 -15.53 -5.33
CA LEU A 19 -4.75 -15.24 -5.99
C LEU A 19 -3.91 -16.50 -6.28
N ALA A 20 -4.20 -17.63 -5.64
CA ALA A 20 -3.58 -18.92 -5.94
C ALA A 20 -4.16 -19.58 -7.20
N ALA A 21 -5.42 -19.28 -7.55
CA ALA A 21 -6.09 -19.80 -8.74
C ALA A 21 -6.83 -18.70 -9.52
N PRO A 22 -6.13 -17.64 -10.00
CA PRO A 22 -6.78 -16.48 -10.60
C PRO A 22 -7.62 -16.83 -11.84
N GLN A 23 -7.28 -17.91 -12.56
CA GLN A 23 -8.00 -18.39 -13.72
C GLN A 23 -9.41 -18.93 -13.42
N ASP A 24 -9.70 -19.28 -12.17
CA ASP A 24 -11.00 -19.79 -11.73
C ASP A 24 -11.97 -18.66 -11.34
N HIS A 25 -11.50 -17.41 -11.43
CA HIS A 25 -12.23 -16.23 -11.01
C HIS A 25 -12.38 -15.21 -12.14
N THR A 26 -13.38 -14.33 -12.01
CA THR A 26 -13.60 -13.26 -12.98
C THR A 26 -12.48 -12.21 -12.89
N PRO A 27 -12.15 -11.52 -14.00
CA PRO A 27 -11.21 -10.41 -14.01
C PRO A 27 -11.43 -9.37 -12.91
N LEU A 28 -12.70 -9.02 -12.63
CA LEU A 28 -13.02 -8.07 -11.56
C LEU A 28 -12.71 -8.66 -10.18
N THR A 29 -13.07 -9.93 -9.92
CA THR A 29 -12.74 -10.60 -8.66
C THR A 29 -11.22 -10.65 -8.43
N VAL A 30 -10.43 -10.96 -9.47
CA VAL A 30 -8.96 -10.97 -9.38
C VAL A 30 -8.38 -9.58 -9.10
N LEU A 31 -8.91 -8.53 -9.77
CA LEU A 31 -8.50 -7.15 -9.50
C LEU A 31 -8.80 -6.74 -8.05
N LEU A 32 -10.02 -7.02 -7.58
CA LEU A 32 -10.44 -6.70 -6.21
C LEU A 32 -9.65 -7.48 -5.17
N ALA A 33 -9.33 -8.75 -5.42
CA ALA A 33 -8.46 -9.53 -4.55
C ALA A 33 -7.03 -8.97 -4.54
N SER A 34 -6.51 -8.52 -5.69
CA SER A 34 -5.18 -7.88 -5.76
C SER A 34 -5.14 -6.57 -4.98
N VAL A 35 -6.16 -5.70 -5.11
CA VAL A 35 -6.30 -4.48 -4.30
C VAL A 35 -6.46 -4.82 -2.82
N GLY A 36 -7.30 -5.79 -2.50
CA GLY A 36 -7.51 -6.26 -1.13
C GLY A 36 -6.23 -6.82 -0.50
N SER A 37 -5.34 -7.43 -1.30
CA SER A 37 -4.04 -7.92 -0.80
C SER A 37 -3.17 -6.78 -0.26
N ILE A 38 -3.23 -5.60 -0.90
CA ILE A 38 -2.52 -4.39 -0.46
C ILE A 38 -3.09 -3.91 0.89
N TYR A 39 -4.43 -3.85 1.00
CA TYR A 39 -5.09 -3.48 2.26
C TYR A 39 -4.82 -4.48 3.37
N ARG A 40 -4.84 -5.79 3.08
CA ARG A 40 -4.49 -6.84 4.04
C ARG A 40 -3.06 -6.64 4.56
N TYR A 41 -2.09 -6.49 3.66
CA TYR A 41 -0.69 -6.33 4.01
C TYR A 41 -0.46 -5.07 4.84
N TYR A 42 -1.05 -3.94 4.43
CA TYR A 42 -1.00 -2.70 5.18
C TYR A 42 -1.63 -2.84 6.57
N ALA A 43 -2.84 -3.41 6.65
CA ALA A 43 -3.59 -3.52 7.89
C ALA A 43 -2.95 -4.48 8.89
N ASP A 44 -2.28 -5.55 8.42
CA ASP A 44 -1.56 -6.49 9.28
C ASP A 44 -0.35 -5.81 9.94
N ILE A 45 0.57 -5.28 9.11
CA ILE A 45 1.85 -4.75 9.60
C ILE A 45 1.65 -3.41 10.34
N SER A 46 0.80 -2.52 9.83
CA SER A 46 0.48 -1.27 10.54
C SER A 46 -0.31 -1.54 11.82
N GLY A 47 -1.19 -2.55 11.82
CA GLY A 47 -1.93 -2.97 13.00
C GLY A 47 -1.00 -3.48 14.10
N TYR A 48 0.02 -4.26 13.73
CA TYR A 48 1.07 -4.74 14.64
C TYR A 48 1.97 -3.60 15.15
N ALA A 49 2.39 -2.70 14.27
CA ALA A 49 3.19 -1.54 14.65
C ALA A 49 2.45 -0.65 15.67
N ASP A 50 1.15 -0.41 15.48
CA ASP A 50 0.33 0.34 16.43
C ASP A 50 0.21 -0.37 17.79
N ILE A 51 0.12 -1.71 17.81
CA ILE A 51 0.12 -2.49 19.06
C ILE A 51 1.47 -2.33 19.78
N ALA A 52 2.58 -2.43 19.05
CA ALA A 52 3.92 -2.26 19.62
C ALA A 52 4.13 -0.83 20.16
N ILE A 53 3.69 0.20 19.44
CA ILE A 53 3.71 1.59 19.93
C ILE A 53 2.88 1.72 21.20
N GLY A 54 1.65 1.21 21.22
CA GLY A 54 0.78 1.25 22.40
C GLY A 54 1.40 0.54 23.62
N ALA A 55 1.98 -0.64 23.42
CA ALA A 55 2.69 -1.37 24.46
C ALA A 55 3.93 -0.62 24.97
N SER A 56 4.71 0.00 24.09
CA SER A 56 5.89 0.77 24.47
C SER A 56 5.55 1.98 25.36
N LEU A 57 4.40 2.63 25.11
CA LEU A 57 3.96 3.77 25.90
C LEU A 57 3.60 3.38 27.34
N ILE A 58 3.10 2.15 27.57
CA ILE A 58 2.79 1.65 28.92
C ILE A 58 4.07 1.55 29.77
N ILE A 59 5.19 1.18 29.17
CA ILE A 59 6.50 1.09 29.84
C ILE A 59 7.32 2.39 29.74
N GLY A 60 6.72 3.49 29.28
CA GLY A 60 7.35 4.81 29.23
C GLY A 60 8.31 5.03 28.05
N ILE A 61 8.35 4.13 27.07
CA ILE A 61 9.20 4.26 25.87
C ILE A 61 8.36 4.82 24.72
N ARG A 62 8.88 5.84 24.02
CA ARG A 62 8.23 6.41 22.83
C ARG A 62 8.86 5.88 21.57
N LEU A 63 8.24 4.86 20.97
CA LEU A 63 8.64 4.35 19.65
C LEU A 63 8.22 5.30 18.52
N SER A 64 9.03 5.36 17.47
CA SER A 64 8.72 6.08 16.23
C SER A 64 7.57 5.43 15.47
N ARG A 65 6.78 6.24 14.75
CA ARG A 65 5.74 5.74 13.84
C ARG A 65 6.37 5.02 12.66
N ASN A 66 5.75 3.91 12.27
CA ASN A 66 6.23 3.12 11.14
C ASN A 66 5.44 3.38 9.85
N PHE A 67 4.22 3.92 9.93
CA PHE A 67 3.38 4.22 8.78
C PHE A 67 2.76 5.61 8.92
N ASP A 68 2.69 6.35 7.80
CA ASP A 68 1.95 7.62 7.71
C ASP A 68 1.09 7.64 6.44
N ARG A 69 -0.09 7.00 6.51
CA ARG A 69 -1.10 6.99 5.43
C ARG A 69 -0.49 6.73 4.03
N PRO A 70 0.26 5.62 3.87
CA PRO A 70 1.01 5.36 2.63
C PRO A 70 0.09 5.22 1.41
N LEU A 71 -1.10 4.64 1.57
CA LEU A 71 -2.08 4.47 0.48
C LEU A 71 -2.66 5.82 -0.02
N ALA A 72 -2.48 6.90 0.75
CA ALA A 72 -2.87 8.25 0.36
C ALA A 72 -1.77 9.00 -0.41
N ALA A 73 -0.59 8.40 -0.63
CA ALA A 73 0.52 9.00 -1.36
C ALA A 73 0.12 9.38 -2.80
N ALA A 74 0.73 10.44 -3.31
CA ALA A 74 0.56 10.91 -4.68
C ALA A 74 1.63 10.35 -5.63
N SER A 75 2.66 9.65 -5.14
CA SER A 75 3.74 9.10 -5.96
C SER A 75 4.37 7.85 -5.33
N ILE A 76 5.15 7.08 -6.11
CA ILE A 76 5.82 5.86 -5.64
C ILE A 76 6.90 6.21 -4.63
N SER A 77 7.68 7.25 -4.89
CA SER A 77 8.64 7.80 -3.94
C SER A 77 7.99 8.17 -2.61
N GLU A 78 6.84 8.85 -2.64
CA GLU A 78 6.13 9.27 -1.42
C GLU A 78 5.53 8.07 -0.68
N PHE A 79 5.02 7.06 -1.40
CA PHE A 79 4.53 5.82 -0.81
C PHE A 79 5.63 5.16 0.05
N TRP A 80 6.82 4.95 -0.50
CA TRP A 80 7.93 4.30 0.24
C TRP A 80 8.46 5.13 1.42
N GLN A 81 8.36 6.47 1.35
CA GLN A 81 8.70 7.34 2.48
C GLN A 81 7.69 7.25 3.63
N ARG A 82 6.46 6.83 3.34
CA ARG A 82 5.37 6.68 4.30
C ARG A 82 5.13 5.24 4.74
N TRP A 83 5.76 4.29 4.03
CA TRP A 83 5.67 2.86 4.27
C TRP A 83 6.89 2.38 5.07
N HIS A 84 6.64 1.71 6.20
CA HIS A 84 7.66 1.08 7.03
C HIS A 84 8.85 1.99 7.37
N ILE A 85 8.55 3.24 7.78
CA ILE A 85 9.46 4.38 7.95
C ILE A 85 10.74 4.00 8.71
N THR A 86 10.65 3.19 9.77
CA THR A 86 11.83 2.85 10.59
C THR A 86 12.81 1.97 9.83
N VAL A 87 12.31 0.98 9.08
CA VAL A 87 13.12 0.08 8.25
C VAL A 87 13.63 0.79 7.01
N THR A 88 12.78 1.57 6.34
CA THR A 88 13.21 2.41 5.21
C THR A 88 14.34 3.36 5.63
N THR A 89 14.25 3.95 6.83
CA THR A 89 15.31 4.78 7.42
C THR A 89 16.58 3.99 7.68
N TRP A 90 16.47 2.78 8.24
CA TRP A 90 17.62 1.91 8.49
C TRP A 90 18.34 1.54 7.19
N PHE A 91 17.64 1.04 6.17
CA PHE A 91 18.25 0.74 4.88
C PHE A 91 18.80 1.98 4.18
N ARG A 92 18.15 3.13 4.34
CA ARG A 92 18.69 4.39 3.83
C ARG A 92 20.05 4.69 4.45
N ASP A 93 20.14 4.70 5.78
CA ASP A 93 21.31 5.20 6.50
C ASP A 93 22.47 4.21 6.49
N TYR A 94 22.20 2.90 6.54
CA TYR A 94 23.21 1.86 6.65
C TYR A 94 23.58 1.17 5.34
N LEU A 95 22.75 1.27 4.29
CA LEU A 95 23.02 0.62 3.00
C LEU A 95 23.08 1.63 1.86
N TYR A 96 21.98 2.36 1.61
CA TYR A 96 21.88 3.26 0.47
C TYR A 96 22.90 4.40 0.54
N MET A 97 22.97 5.11 1.67
CA MET A 97 23.83 6.30 1.81
C MET A 97 25.32 5.98 1.66
N PRO A 98 25.86 4.92 2.29
CA PRO A 98 27.23 4.47 2.05
C PRO A 98 27.52 4.16 0.57
N LEU A 99 26.60 3.49 -0.13
CA LEU A 99 26.75 3.14 -1.54
C LEU A 99 26.65 4.37 -2.47
N ALA A 100 25.68 5.24 -2.20
CA ALA A 100 25.34 6.38 -3.05
C ALA A 100 26.32 7.56 -2.90
N ARG A 101 26.95 7.74 -1.72
CA ARG A 101 27.86 8.85 -1.44
C ARG A 101 29.32 8.60 -1.85
N ARG A 102 29.70 7.36 -2.17
CA ARG A 102 31.06 7.04 -2.61
C ARG A 102 31.24 7.49 -4.08
N GLY A 103 31.77 8.67 -4.35
CA GLY A 103 32.08 9.15 -5.72
C GLY A 103 31.06 10.14 -6.31
N ARG A 104 31.34 10.64 -7.53
CA ARG A 104 30.57 11.70 -8.23
C ARG A 104 29.87 11.21 -9.51
N GLU A 105 29.93 9.92 -9.81
CA GLU A 105 29.46 9.32 -11.06
C GLU A 105 27.94 9.26 -11.13
N TRP A 106 27.40 9.57 -12.31
CA TRP A 106 25.95 9.73 -12.53
C TRP A 106 25.14 8.45 -12.32
N TRP A 107 25.75 7.27 -12.53
CA TRP A 107 25.10 5.96 -12.41
C TRP A 107 25.03 5.43 -10.98
N ARG A 108 25.81 5.99 -10.04
CA ARG A 108 25.91 5.45 -8.67
C ARG A 108 24.62 5.54 -7.88
N LYS A 109 23.92 6.67 -7.93
CA LYS A 109 22.64 6.83 -7.22
C LYS A 109 21.56 5.87 -7.76
N PRO A 110 21.39 5.72 -9.08
CA PRO A 110 20.55 4.67 -9.66
C PRO A 110 20.92 3.26 -9.18
N ALA A 111 22.19 2.88 -9.31
CA ALA A 111 22.67 1.55 -8.94
C ALA A 111 22.47 1.27 -7.43
N ALA A 112 22.80 2.23 -6.56
CA ALA A 112 22.57 2.13 -5.13
C ALA A 112 21.09 1.98 -4.78
N THR A 113 20.19 2.66 -5.51
CA THR A 113 18.74 2.53 -5.32
C THR A 113 18.28 1.12 -5.68
N ILE A 114 18.63 0.62 -6.87
CA ILE A 114 18.25 -0.72 -7.33
C ILE A 114 18.79 -1.78 -6.37
N LEU A 115 20.08 -1.71 -6.00
CA LEU A 115 20.69 -2.67 -5.09
C LEU A 115 20.04 -2.65 -3.70
N THR A 116 19.75 -1.47 -3.16
CA THR A 116 19.07 -1.34 -1.86
C THR A 116 17.70 -2.00 -1.90
N ILE A 117 16.89 -1.72 -2.92
CA ILE A 117 15.53 -2.28 -3.02
C ILE A 117 15.56 -3.79 -3.29
N MET A 118 16.51 -4.29 -4.06
CA MET A 118 16.71 -5.74 -4.24
C MET A 118 17.07 -6.43 -2.93
N ILE A 119 17.94 -5.83 -2.11
CA ILE A 119 18.30 -6.39 -0.79
C ILE A 119 17.08 -6.35 0.15
N VAL A 120 16.28 -5.29 0.12
CA VAL A 120 15.01 -5.23 0.88
C VAL A 120 14.05 -6.33 0.44
N ALA A 121 13.90 -6.57 -0.86
CA ALA A 121 13.04 -7.63 -1.37
C ALA A 121 13.56 -9.03 -0.98
N PHE A 122 14.88 -9.24 -1.08
CA PHE A 122 15.52 -10.48 -0.64
C PHE A 122 15.38 -10.72 0.86
N TRP A 123 15.42 -9.66 1.68
CA TRP A 123 15.15 -9.76 3.12
C TRP A 123 13.72 -10.22 3.44
N HIS A 124 12.76 -9.92 2.57
CA HIS A 124 11.38 -10.37 2.73
C HIS A 124 11.11 -11.79 2.23
N GLY A 125 11.84 -12.27 1.23
CA GLY A 125 11.70 -13.64 0.74
C GLY A 125 12.77 -14.02 -0.29
N ALA A 126 13.13 -15.30 -0.31
CA ALA A 126 14.17 -15.83 -1.22
C ALA A 126 13.61 -16.33 -2.56
N ALA A 127 12.29 -16.31 -2.77
CA ALA A 127 11.70 -16.75 -4.02
C ALA A 127 12.06 -15.81 -5.18
N TRP A 128 12.12 -16.36 -6.40
CA TRP A 128 12.45 -15.59 -7.60
C TRP A 128 11.49 -14.41 -7.86
N THR A 129 10.23 -14.53 -7.45
CA THR A 129 9.23 -13.47 -7.53
C THR A 129 9.60 -12.26 -6.68
N TRP A 130 10.19 -12.46 -5.49
CA TRP A 130 10.71 -11.38 -4.65
C TRP A 130 11.91 -10.68 -5.27
N LEU A 131 12.86 -11.43 -5.84
CA LEU A 131 14.02 -10.83 -6.51
C LEU A 131 13.59 -9.97 -7.71
N ALA A 132 12.67 -10.49 -8.53
CA ALA A 132 12.13 -9.74 -9.65
C ALA A 132 11.32 -8.51 -9.21
N ALA A 133 10.49 -8.65 -8.17
CA ALA A 133 9.76 -7.54 -7.57
C ALA A 133 10.73 -6.43 -7.10
N GLY A 134 11.83 -6.80 -6.44
CA GLY A 134 12.88 -5.87 -6.02
C GLY A 134 13.54 -5.14 -7.20
N LEU A 135 13.86 -5.86 -8.27
CA LEU A 135 14.44 -5.26 -9.47
C LEU A 135 13.45 -4.30 -10.17
N ILE A 136 12.19 -4.72 -10.35
CA ILE A 136 11.13 -3.90 -10.96
C ILE A 136 10.91 -2.64 -10.12
N ALA A 137 10.76 -2.77 -8.80
CA ALA A 137 10.58 -1.64 -7.90
C ALA A 137 11.77 -0.67 -7.95
N GLY A 138 13.00 -1.19 -7.93
CA GLY A 138 14.21 -0.39 -8.06
C GLY A 138 14.26 0.40 -9.37
N LEU A 139 13.97 -0.24 -10.51
CA LEU A 139 13.95 0.40 -11.83
C LEU A 139 12.86 1.47 -11.92
N VAL A 140 11.66 1.18 -11.42
CA VAL A 140 10.54 2.13 -11.40
C VAL A 140 10.87 3.36 -10.55
N MET A 141 11.46 3.19 -9.36
CA MET A 141 11.87 4.31 -8.52
C MET A 141 12.97 5.18 -9.15
N VAL A 142 13.93 4.56 -9.86
CA VAL A 142 14.95 5.29 -10.62
C VAL A 142 14.30 6.06 -11.76
N GLY A 143 13.40 5.42 -12.52
CA GLY A 143 12.66 6.04 -13.63
C GLY A 143 11.82 7.22 -13.17
N GLU A 144 11.02 7.05 -12.12
CA GLU A 144 10.22 8.11 -11.50
C GLU A 144 11.11 9.29 -11.07
N GLY A 145 12.24 8.99 -10.40
CA GLY A 145 13.21 10.00 -10.01
C GLY A 145 13.85 10.75 -11.19
N ALA A 146 14.08 10.08 -12.32
CA ALA A 146 14.61 10.70 -13.53
C ALA A 146 13.56 11.62 -14.19
N VAL A 147 12.33 11.14 -14.33
CA VAL A 147 11.19 11.91 -14.87
C VAL A 147 10.95 13.16 -14.02
N ARG A 148 10.90 13.03 -12.69
CA ARG A 148 10.65 14.15 -11.77
C ARG A 148 11.73 15.24 -11.83
N ARG A 149 12.98 14.88 -12.14
CA ARG A 149 14.09 15.84 -12.29
C ARG A 149 14.16 16.47 -13.68
N SER A 150 13.45 15.91 -14.66
CA SER A 150 13.51 16.35 -16.05
C SER A 150 12.68 17.62 -16.28
N ARG A 151 13.34 18.78 -16.26
CA ARG A 151 12.74 20.08 -16.60
C ARG A 151 12.08 20.12 -17.98
N PRO A 152 12.62 19.47 -19.04
CA PRO A 152 11.95 19.43 -20.34
C PRO A 152 10.61 18.67 -20.30
N VAL A 153 10.56 17.51 -19.62
CA VAL A 153 9.33 16.70 -19.51
C VAL A 153 8.24 17.46 -18.77
N ALA A 154 8.58 18.07 -17.63
CA ALA A 154 7.63 18.89 -16.87
C ALA A 154 7.10 20.08 -17.70
N ARG A 155 7.97 20.75 -18.45
CA ARG A 155 7.57 21.86 -19.34
C ARG A 155 6.68 21.39 -20.48
N MET A 156 6.99 20.26 -21.11
CA MET A 156 6.18 19.68 -22.18
C MET A 156 4.78 19.31 -21.66
N ALA A 157 4.70 18.59 -20.53
CA ALA A 157 3.44 18.22 -19.93
C ALA A 157 2.56 19.45 -19.63
N ASN A 158 3.12 20.48 -18.98
CA ASN A 158 2.39 21.71 -18.69
C ASN A 158 1.94 22.44 -19.96
N ARG A 159 2.74 22.45 -21.03
CA ARG A 159 2.35 23.05 -22.32
C ARG A 159 1.19 22.30 -22.98
N VAL A 160 1.22 20.96 -22.98
CA VAL A 160 0.14 20.15 -23.54
C VAL A 160 -1.17 20.40 -22.79
N PHE A 161 -1.13 20.41 -21.45
CA PHE A 161 -2.32 20.68 -20.66
C PHE A 161 -2.82 22.12 -20.78
N ALA A 162 -1.91 23.10 -20.85
CA ALA A 162 -2.27 24.49 -21.10
C ALA A 162 -2.89 24.68 -22.49
N ALA A 163 -2.37 24.00 -23.52
CA ALA A 163 -2.94 24.00 -24.86
C ALA A 163 -4.32 23.34 -24.93
N ALA A 164 -4.61 22.39 -24.02
CA ALA A 164 -5.94 21.82 -23.81
C ALA A 164 -6.88 22.74 -23.00
N GLY A 165 -6.46 23.97 -22.67
CA GLY A 165 -7.27 24.96 -21.95
C GLY A 165 -7.33 24.75 -20.43
N LEU A 166 -6.49 23.88 -19.87
CA LEU A 166 -6.48 23.62 -18.43
C LEU A 166 -5.69 24.70 -17.67
N GLY A 167 -6.30 25.29 -16.64
CA GLY A 167 -5.61 26.19 -15.72
C GLY A 167 -4.72 25.44 -14.72
N ASP A 168 -3.78 26.14 -14.08
CA ASP A 168 -2.76 25.54 -13.20
C ASP A 168 -3.30 24.60 -12.11
N ARG A 169 -4.48 24.91 -11.54
CA ARG A 169 -5.14 24.03 -10.55
C ARG A 169 -5.58 22.71 -11.17
N GLN A 170 -6.14 22.75 -12.38
CA GLN A 170 -6.58 21.56 -13.10
C GLN A 170 -5.37 20.74 -13.57
N ILE A 171 -4.30 21.39 -14.02
CA ILE A 171 -3.04 20.73 -14.39
C ILE A 171 -2.49 19.93 -13.20
N ARG A 172 -2.36 20.55 -12.03
CA ARG A 172 -1.90 19.85 -10.82
C ARG A 172 -2.80 18.69 -10.45
N PHE A 173 -4.12 18.90 -10.49
CA PHE A 173 -5.08 17.83 -10.21
C PHE A 173 -4.93 16.63 -11.16
N VAL A 174 -4.77 16.88 -12.47
CA VAL A 174 -4.58 15.83 -13.46
C VAL A 174 -3.25 15.10 -13.25
N GLN A 175 -2.17 15.84 -12.98
CA GLN A 175 -0.86 15.26 -12.70
C GLN A 175 -0.86 14.40 -11.43
N ASP A 176 -1.44 14.90 -10.33
CA ASP A 176 -1.55 14.16 -9.08
C ASP A 176 -2.42 12.92 -9.23
N SER A 177 -3.53 13.03 -9.96
CA SER A 177 -4.42 11.89 -10.25
C SER A 177 -3.73 10.85 -11.12
N GLY A 178 -3.01 11.28 -12.17
CA GLY A 178 -2.22 10.40 -13.03
C GLY A 178 -1.12 9.67 -12.25
N ASN A 179 -0.39 10.37 -11.38
CA ASN A 179 0.64 9.75 -10.54
C ASN A 179 0.04 8.73 -9.56
N ARG A 180 -1.16 8.99 -9.01
CA ARG A 180 -1.89 8.02 -8.18
C ARG A 180 -2.29 6.79 -8.97
N VAL A 181 -2.77 6.93 -10.20
CA VAL A 181 -3.09 5.79 -11.08
C VAL A 181 -1.84 4.94 -11.33
N VAL A 182 -0.71 5.58 -11.66
CA VAL A 182 0.57 4.88 -11.85
C VAL A 182 1.01 4.18 -10.57
N LEU A 183 0.90 4.84 -9.41
CA LEU A 183 1.20 4.23 -8.11
C LEU A 183 0.33 2.99 -7.86
N TRP A 184 -1.00 3.09 -8.06
CA TRP A 184 -1.89 1.96 -7.81
C TRP A 184 -1.66 0.80 -8.77
N LEU A 185 -1.41 1.07 -10.05
CA LEU A 185 -1.01 0.03 -11.01
C LEU A 185 0.30 -0.63 -10.56
N PHE A 186 1.30 0.17 -10.16
CA PHE A 186 2.55 -0.34 -9.62
C PHE A 186 2.33 -1.23 -8.39
N LEU A 187 1.52 -0.80 -7.42
CA LEU A 187 1.25 -1.57 -6.20
C LEU A 187 0.46 -2.85 -6.49
N ILE A 188 -0.48 -2.83 -7.44
CA ILE A 188 -1.25 -4.02 -7.84
C ILE A 188 -0.32 -5.05 -8.49
N LEU A 189 0.51 -4.63 -9.46
CA LEU A 189 1.42 -5.51 -10.17
C LEU A 189 2.54 -6.05 -9.26
N LEU A 190 3.14 -5.18 -8.45
CA LEU A 190 4.16 -5.57 -7.48
C LEU A 190 3.55 -6.48 -6.40
N GLY A 191 2.37 -6.11 -5.89
CA GLY A 191 1.63 -6.85 -4.89
C GLY A 191 1.28 -8.26 -5.35
N SER A 192 0.79 -8.43 -6.57
CA SER A 192 0.49 -9.76 -7.11
C SER A 192 1.74 -10.61 -7.31
N LEU A 193 2.90 -10.02 -7.63
CA LEU A 193 4.17 -10.76 -7.72
C LEU A 193 4.61 -11.31 -6.36
N VAL A 194 4.58 -10.48 -5.32
CA VAL A 194 5.07 -10.88 -3.98
C VAL A 194 4.07 -11.74 -3.21
N ASN A 195 2.79 -11.71 -3.57
CA ASN A 195 1.76 -12.55 -2.96
C ASN A 195 1.50 -13.86 -3.73
N ALA A 196 2.02 -14.01 -4.95
CA ALA A 196 1.85 -15.22 -5.72
C ALA A 196 2.75 -16.36 -5.20
N GLY A 197 2.24 -17.60 -5.26
CA GLY A 197 3.04 -18.79 -4.95
C GLY A 197 4.17 -19.03 -5.96
N GLY A 198 4.08 -18.43 -7.15
CA GLY A 198 5.07 -18.54 -8.20
C GLY A 198 4.81 -17.60 -9.37
N TRP A 199 5.64 -17.74 -10.41
CA TRP A 199 5.55 -16.93 -11.62
C TRP A 199 4.25 -17.18 -12.40
N SER A 200 3.80 -18.42 -12.46
CA SER A 200 2.57 -18.83 -13.14
C SER A 200 1.34 -18.11 -12.60
N GLU A 201 1.19 -18.07 -11.29
CA GLU A 201 0.07 -17.48 -10.58
C GLU A 201 0.09 -15.95 -10.74
N ALA A 202 1.28 -15.32 -10.64
CA ALA A 202 1.42 -13.88 -10.88
C ALA A 202 1.04 -13.50 -12.31
N MET A 203 1.53 -14.24 -13.32
CA MET A 203 1.18 -13.99 -14.73
C MET A 203 -0.30 -14.29 -14.99
N GLY A 204 -0.86 -15.32 -14.38
CA GLY A 204 -2.28 -15.65 -14.47
C GLY A 204 -3.15 -14.52 -13.93
N ALA A 205 -2.78 -13.93 -12.78
CA ALA A 205 -3.47 -12.77 -12.22
C ALA A 205 -3.40 -11.56 -13.16
N TRP A 206 -2.23 -11.28 -13.75
CA TRP A 206 -2.05 -10.18 -14.70
C TRP A 206 -2.86 -10.38 -15.99
N ALA A 207 -2.83 -11.59 -16.56
CA ALA A 207 -3.59 -11.93 -17.74
C ALA A 207 -5.09 -11.73 -17.49
N ARG A 208 -5.59 -12.23 -16.36
CA ARG A 208 -7.00 -12.04 -15.97
C ARG A 208 -7.37 -10.59 -15.78
N MET A 209 -6.55 -9.80 -15.08
CA MET A 209 -6.82 -8.36 -14.94
C MET A 209 -6.80 -7.60 -16.28
N ALA A 210 -5.98 -8.04 -17.24
CA ALA A 210 -5.91 -7.43 -18.57
C ALA A 210 -7.16 -7.68 -19.43
N GLU A 211 -7.97 -8.70 -19.12
CA GLU A 211 -9.24 -8.99 -19.79
C GLU A 211 -10.37 -8.01 -19.36
N LEU A 212 -10.19 -7.29 -18.25
CA LEU A 212 -11.24 -6.45 -17.64
C LEU A 212 -11.80 -5.35 -18.57
N PRO A 213 -11.00 -4.59 -19.34
CA PRO A 213 -11.54 -3.55 -20.21
C PRO A 213 -12.54 -4.09 -21.25
N ALA A 214 -12.29 -5.29 -21.79
CA ALA A 214 -13.20 -5.94 -22.74
C ALA A 214 -14.52 -6.34 -22.07
N GLN A 215 -14.46 -6.84 -20.83
CA GLN A 215 -15.66 -7.22 -20.08
C GLN A 215 -16.53 -6.02 -19.68
N ILE A 216 -15.92 -4.89 -19.30
CA ILE A 216 -16.65 -3.66 -19.00
C ILE A 216 -17.37 -3.15 -20.26
N GLY A 217 -16.69 -3.15 -21.41
CA GLY A 217 -17.29 -2.74 -22.68
C GLY A 217 -18.45 -3.63 -23.13
N GLY A 218 -18.46 -4.90 -22.71
CA GLY A 218 -19.55 -5.86 -22.98
C GLY A 218 -20.66 -5.91 -21.93
N LEU A 219 -20.69 -5.02 -20.93
CA LEU A 219 -21.60 -5.09 -19.77
C LEU A 219 -21.53 -6.44 -19.00
N GLY A 220 -20.41 -7.14 -19.10
CA GLY A 220 -20.21 -8.48 -18.51
C GLY A 220 -19.88 -8.47 -17.02
N VAL A 221 -19.90 -7.30 -16.37
CA VAL A 221 -19.57 -7.14 -14.95
C VAL A 221 -20.82 -7.28 -14.09
N SER A 222 -20.80 -8.17 -13.10
CA SER A 222 -21.92 -8.42 -12.19
C SER A 222 -21.63 -7.94 -10.78
N LEU A 223 -22.66 -7.47 -10.06
CA LEU A 223 -22.54 -7.20 -8.61
C LEU A 223 -22.19 -8.47 -7.80
N ARG A 224 -22.46 -9.66 -8.37
CA ARG A 224 -22.03 -10.94 -7.79
C ARG A 224 -20.51 -11.07 -7.70
N ASP A 225 -19.77 -10.42 -8.60
CA ASP A 225 -18.29 -10.47 -8.63
C ASP A 225 -17.63 -9.76 -7.44
N ILE A 226 -18.40 -8.93 -6.73
CA ILE A 226 -18.01 -8.24 -5.49
C ILE A 226 -18.44 -9.05 -4.26
N GLY A 227 -19.35 -10.01 -4.43
CA GLY A 227 -20.00 -10.75 -3.35
C GLY A 227 -19.09 -11.64 -2.50
N PHE A 228 -17.86 -11.91 -2.97
CA PHE A 228 -16.87 -12.66 -2.20
C PHE A 228 -16.30 -11.86 -1.01
N LEU A 229 -16.33 -10.51 -1.07
CA LEU A 229 -15.84 -9.67 0.02
C LEU A 229 -16.92 -9.55 1.11
N PRO A 230 -16.61 -9.89 2.37
CA PRO A 230 -17.53 -9.65 3.46
C PRO A 230 -17.89 -8.17 3.54
N LYS A 231 -19.18 -7.84 3.63
CA LYS A 231 -19.65 -6.45 3.76
C LYS A 231 -18.99 -5.72 4.95
N THR A 232 -18.69 -6.46 6.02
CA THR A 232 -17.97 -5.97 7.21
C THR A 232 -16.57 -5.47 6.88
N VAL A 233 -15.84 -6.17 5.99
CA VAL A 233 -14.52 -5.74 5.53
C VAL A 233 -14.61 -4.47 4.69
N LEU A 234 -15.57 -4.40 3.77
CA LEU A 234 -15.79 -3.19 2.97
C LEU A 234 -16.08 -1.98 3.88
N LEU A 235 -16.96 -2.16 4.86
CA LEU A 235 -17.25 -1.12 5.86
C LEU A 235 -16.00 -0.73 6.66
N ALA A 236 -15.19 -1.70 7.07
CA ALA A 236 -13.98 -1.47 7.84
C ALA A 236 -12.89 -0.74 7.04
N VAL A 237 -12.75 -1.05 5.74
CA VAL A 237 -11.85 -0.31 4.82
C VAL A 237 -12.35 1.12 4.65
N VAL A 238 -13.65 1.34 4.43
CA VAL A 238 -14.23 2.70 4.35
C VAL A 238 -14.01 3.47 5.66
N ALA A 239 -14.22 2.84 6.82
CA ALA A 239 -13.97 3.44 8.12
C ALA A 239 -12.48 3.79 8.33
N LEU A 240 -11.57 2.93 7.87
CA LEU A 240 -10.14 3.16 7.89
C LEU A 240 -9.74 4.37 7.01
N GLU A 241 -10.25 4.46 5.79
CA GLU A 241 -9.99 5.60 4.91
C GLU A 241 -10.58 6.90 5.46
N LEU A 242 -11.80 6.86 6.00
CA LEU A 242 -12.42 8.01 6.67
C LEU A 242 -11.59 8.46 7.87
N TYR A 243 -11.15 7.53 8.72
CA TYR A 243 -10.25 7.83 9.83
C TYR A 243 -8.97 8.51 9.35
N GLN A 244 -8.30 7.96 8.32
CA GLN A 244 -7.05 8.51 7.80
C GLN A 244 -7.23 9.93 7.23
N TRP A 245 -8.34 10.17 6.54
CA TRP A 245 -8.71 11.49 6.02
C TRP A 245 -9.01 12.51 7.12
N LEU A 246 -9.66 12.05 8.21
CA LEU A 246 -9.93 12.86 9.39
C LEU A 246 -8.64 13.20 10.16
N ASP A 247 -7.77 12.22 10.35
CA ASP A 247 -6.49 12.35 11.06
C ASP A 247 -5.50 13.26 10.31
N ALA A 248 -5.54 13.24 8.98
CA ALA A 248 -4.73 14.09 8.10
C ALA A 248 -4.87 15.59 8.35
N ARG A 249 -6.05 16.04 8.80
CA ARG A 249 -6.34 17.48 9.02
C ARG A 249 -5.94 17.93 10.40
N ARG A 250 -6.33 17.14 11.40
CA ARG A 250 -6.01 17.34 12.80
C ARG A 250 -6.10 15.98 13.50
N PRO A 251 -5.08 15.60 14.29
CA PRO A 251 -5.04 14.29 14.93
C PRO A 251 -6.36 13.95 15.63
N VAL A 252 -6.93 12.78 15.32
CA VAL A 252 -8.26 12.38 15.83
C VAL A 252 -8.28 12.38 17.35
N PHE A 253 -7.23 11.88 17.98
CA PHE A 253 -7.13 11.79 19.45
C PHE A 253 -6.99 13.15 20.14
N GLU A 254 -6.37 14.13 19.48
CA GLU A 254 -6.33 15.51 19.99
C GLU A 254 -7.73 16.12 20.01
N ARG A 255 -8.48 15.96 18.90
CA ARG A 255 -9.88 16.41 18.83
C ARG A 255 -10.80 15.70 19.82
N LEU A 256 -10.56 14.42 20.09
CA LEU A 256 -11.32 13.67 21.10
C LEU A 256 -11.03 14.20 22.50
N SER A 257 -9.77 14.53 22.79
CA SER A 257 -9.35 15.08 24.08
C SER A 257 -9.98 16.45 24.33
N ASP A 258 -10.04 17.30 23.31
CA ASP A 258 -10.68 18.63 23.39
C ASP A 258 -12.18 18.55 23.72
N ARG A 259 -12.87 17.46 23.34
CA ARG A 259 -14.30 17.27 23.61
C ARG A 259 -14.60 16.77 25.03
N GLY A 260 -13.56 16.54 25.83
CA GLY A 260 -13.67 16.08 27.20
C GLY A 260 -13.68 14.56 27.35
N LEU A 261 -13.44 14.12 28.58
CA LEU A 261 -13.28 12.71 28.94
C LEU A 261 -14.47 11.83 28.53
N PRO A 262 -15.75 12.21 28.70
CA PRO A 262 -16.86 11.34 28.34
C PRO A 262 -16.88 10.98 26.85
N ALA A 263 -16.60 11.95 25.97
CA ALA A 263 -16.54 11.72 24.53
C ALA A 263 -15.37 10.81 24.15
N ALA A 264 -14.20 11.00 24.77
CA ALA A 264 -13.03 10.17 24.54
C ALA A 264 -13.27 8.72 24.98
N TRP A 265 -13.80 8.49 26.19
CA TRP A 265 -14.10 7.16 26.70
C TRP A 265 -15.20 6.46 25.89
N ALA A 266 -16.27 7.17 25.53
CA ALA A 266 -17.31 6.61 24.66
C ALA A 266 -16.74 6.13 23.32
N PHE A 267 -15.83 6.90 22.72
CA PHE A 267 -15.13 6.50 21.51
C PHE A 267 -14.26 5.26 21.73
N TYR A 268 -13.47 5.20 22.80
CA TYR A 268 -12.62 4.04 23.10
C TYR A 268 -13.44 2.77 23.33
N TYR A 269 -14.54 2.86 24.09
CA TYR A 269 -15.44 1.72 24.30
C TYR A 269 -16.13 1.28 23.01
N ALA A 270 -16.54 2.21 22.13
CA ALA A 270 -17.11 1.87 20.83
C ALA A 270 -16.09 1.14 19.93
N VAL A 271 -14.83 1.60 19.91
CA VAL A 271 -13.76 0.92 19.18
C VAL A 271 -13.46 -0.47 19.76
N ALA A 272 -13.41 -0.60 21.09
CA ALA A 272 -13.21 -1.88 21.75
C ALA A 272 -14.36 -2.87 21.44
N ALA A 273 -15.62 -2.42 21.52
CA ALA A 273 -16.78 -3.21 21.16
C ALA A 273 -16.72 -3.64 19.69
N ALA A 274 -16.37 -2.75 18.77
CA ALA A 274 -16.21 -3.09 17.36
C ALA A 274 -15.13 -4.16 17.12
N ILE A 275 -14.00 -4.08 17.84
CA ILE A 275 -12.95 -5.11 17.78
C ILE A 275 -13.50 -6.45 18.29
N LEU A 276 -14.21 -6.47 19.42
CA LEU A 276 -14.76 -7.70 20.00
C LEU A 276 -15.84 -8.34 19.12
N MET A 277 -16.69 -7.53 18.49
CA MET A 277 -17.80 -8.01 17.66
C MET A 277 -17.36 -8.48 16.27
N PHE A 278 -16.39 -7.78 15.66
CA PHE A 278 -16.02 -8.03 14.25
C PHE A 278 -14.63 -8.66 14.08
N GLY A 279 -13.81 -8.64 15.12
CA GLY A 279 -12.47 -9.20 15.12
C GLY A 279 -12.47 -10.72 14.99
N THR A 280 -11.46 -11.25 14.31
CA THR A 280 -11.10 -12.67 14.34
C THR A 280 -10.01 -12.90 15.37
N PHE A 281 -10.20 -13.87 16.28
CA PHE A 281 -9.29 -14.12 17.41
C PHE A 281 -8.65 -15.50 17.38
N ASP A 282 -9.10 -16.36 16.48
CA ASP A 282 -8.69 -17.74 16.28
C ASP A 282 -7.45 -17.89 15.39
N ARG A 283 -7.02 -16.82 14.71
CA ARG A 283 -5.81 -16.82 13.88
C ARG A 283 -4.58 -16.32 14.63
N SER A 284 -3.64 -17.23 14.88
CA SER A 284 -2.27 -16.92 15.30
C SER A 284 -1.32 -16.96 14.10
N GLY A 285 -1.12 -15.82 13.43
CA GLY A 285 -0.14 -15.73 12.35
C GLY A 285 0.16 -14.29 11.95
N PHE A 286 1.44 -13.93 11.90
CA PHE A 286 1.92 -12.72 11.23
C PHE A 286 2.17 -13.06 9.76
N ILE A 287 1.96 -12.13 8.83
CA ILE A 287 2.07 -12.41 7.39
C ILE A 287 3.45 -12.97 6.99
N TYR A 288 4.50 -12.78 7.82
CA TYR A 288 5.84 -13.30 7.60
C TYR A 288 6.12 -14.73 8.09
N PHE A 289 5.21 -15.34 8.86
CA PHE A 289 5.40 -16.71 9.36
C PHE A 289 4.79 -17.79 8.45
N GLY A 290 4.29 -17.41 7.26
CA GLY A 290 3.68 -18.33 6.29
C GLY A 290 4.45 -18.48 4.98
N PHE A 291 5.71 -18.00 4.92
CA PHE A 291 6.60 -18.17 3.78
C PHE A 291 7.47 -19.42 3.91
#